data_AF-A0A165ECA3-F1
#
_entry.id   AF-A0A165ECA3-F1
#
_cell.length_a   1.000
_cell.length_b   1.000
_cell.length_c   1.000
_cell.angle_alpha   90.00
_cell.angle_beta   90.00
_cell.angle_gamma   90.00
#
_symmetry.space_group_name_H-M   'P 1'
#
loop_
_entity.id
_entity.type
_entity.pdbx_description
1 polymer ?
#
loop_
_entity_poly.entity_id
_entity_poly.type
_entity_poly.pdbx_seq_one_letter_code
_entity_poly.pdbx_strand_id
1 'polypeptide(L)'
;MGACGCGTNGQAFSWQQQIASGVYTAAASQSIFDSSGSSWCGSGCGKCFQLTSTGKAPCSTCGAGGAAGQSIIVMVTNLCPNNGNAQWCPTVGGKNQYGFSAHFDIMSNGNFLWDNAVVNYTQVSCPSVAGSDFRQCQCA
;
A
#
# COMPACT_ATOMS: atom_id res chain seq x y z
N MET A 1 -12.06 9.51 1.20
CA MET A 1 -10.66 9.88 0.95
C MET A 1 -9.77 9.15 1.95
N GLY A 2 -8.51 8.87 1.61
CA GLY A 2 -7.56 8.18 2.51
C GLY A 2 -6.84 9.11 3.48
N ALA A 3 -6.03 8.52 4.36
CA ALA A 3 -5.27 9.17 5.43
C ALA A 3 -4.14 10.11 4.98
N CYS A 4 -3.83 10.13 3.67
CA CYS A 4 -2.92 11.11 3.07
C CYS A 4 -3.66 12.29 2.40
N GLY A 5 -4.98 12.39 2.58
CA GLY A 5 -5.77 13.51 2.07
C GLY A 5 -5.82 13.62 0.54
N CYS A 6 -5.69 12.48 -0.16
CA CYS A 6 -5.83 12.42 -1.61
C CYS A 6 -7.32 12.38 -1.99
N GLY A 7 -7.98 13.54 -1.99
CA GLY A 7 -9.40 13.63 -2.32
C GLY A 7 -10.05 14.94 -1.94
N THR A 8 -11.32 15.11 -2.34
CA THR A 8 -12.14 16.28 -2.01
C THR A 8 -13.55 15.84 -1.63
N ASN A 9 -14.22 16.59 -0.75
CA ASN A 9 -15.60 16.31 -0.30
C ASN A 9 -15.82 14.86 0.17
N GLY A 10 -14.81 14.27 0.84
CA GLY A 10 -14.84 12.88 1.29
C GLY A 10 -14.62 11.83 0.21
N GLN A 11 -14.54 12.21 -1.07
CA GLN A 11 -14.29 11.30 -2.20
C GLN A 11 -12.79 11.19 -2.52
N ALA A 12 -12.35 10.00 -2.92
CA ALA A 12 -10.99 9.79 -3.40
C ALA A 12 -10.81 10.38 -4.80
N PHE A 13 -9.65 10.97 -5.11
CA PHE A 13 -9.33 11.30 -6.50
C PHE A 13 -9.31 10.04 -7.38
N SER A 14 -9.79 10.15 -8.62
CA SER A 14 -9.98 9.02 -9.53
C SER A 14 -8.69 8.27 -9.88
N TRP A 15 -7.57 8.99 -9.98
CA TRP A 15 -6.25 8.42 -10.28
C TRP A 15 -5.80 7.37 -9.25
N GLN A 16 -6.35 7.37 -8.04
CA GLN A 16 -5.95 6.39 -7.01
C GLN A 16 -6.28 4.95 -7.39
N GLN A 17 -7.31 4.74 -8.22
CA GLN A 17 -7.67 3.39 -8.68
C GLN A 17 -6.67 2.85 -9.72
N GLN A 18 -5.98 3.72 -10.45
CA GLN A 18 -4.98 3.36 -11.44
C GLN A 18 -4.16 4.61 -11.80
N ILE A 19 -2.95 4.72 -11.26
CA ILE A 19 -2.04 5.85 -11.60
C ILE A 19 -1.51 5.64 -13.03
N ALA A 20 -0.93 4.47 -13.28
CA ALA A 20 -0.41 4.06 -14.58
C ALA A 20 -0.29 2.53 -14.62
N SER A 21 0.03 1.97 -15.79
CA SER A 21 0.34 0.54 -15.90
C SER A 21 1.50 0.16 -14.96
N GLY A 22 1.28 -0.78 -14.06
CA GLY A 22 2.27 -1.22 -13.08
C GLY A 22 2.51 -0.26 -11.89
N VAL A 23 1.72 0.82 -11.78
CA VAL A 23 1.82 1.81 -10.70
C VAL A 23 0.47 1.97 -10.02
N TYR A 24 0.42 1.66 -8.72
CA TYR A 24 -0.81 1.60 -7.94
C TYR A 24 -0.72 2.45 -6.68
N THR A 25 -1.84 2.63 -5.99
CA THR A 25 -1.85 3.18 -4.62
C THR A 25 -2.04 2.08 -3.60
N ALA A 26 -1.60 2.34 -2.37
CA ALA A 26 -1.76 1.40 -1.27
C ALA A 26 -2.14 2.10 0.05
N ALA A 27 -2.93 1.40 0.86
CA ALA A 27 -3.04 1.63 2.28
C ALA A 27 -1.95 0.81 3.00
N ALA A 28 -0.96 1.48 3.58
CA ALA A 28 0.18 0.77 4.19
C ALA A 28 -0.04 0.55 5.69
N SER A 29 0.50 -0.55 6.24
CA SER A 29 0.50 -0.79 7.69
C SER A 29 1.20 0.31 8.45
N GLN A 30 0.86 0.49 9.73
CA GLN A 30 1.30 1.61 10.56
C GLN A 30 2.80 1.90 10.49
N SER A 31 3.68 0.89 10.52
CA SER A 31 5.14 1.08 10.44
C SER A 31 5.63 1.75 9.14
N ILE A 32 4.93 1.52 8.03
CA ILE A 32 5.24 2.13 6.72
C ILE A 32 4.54 3.48 6.57
N PHE A 33 3.30 3.58 7.05
CA PHE A 33 2.53 4.83 7.00
C PHE A 33 3.12 5.90 7.92
N ASP A 34 3.37 5.56 9.18
CA ASP A 34 4.04 6.41 10.16
C ASP A 34 4.50 5.63 11.41
N SER A 35 5.81 5.59 11.66
CA SER A 35 6.39 4.85 12.77
C SER A 35 6.12 5.45 14.16
N SER A 36 5.68 6.71 14.24
CA SER A 36 5.28 7.33 15.52
C SER A 36 3.81 7.07 15.88
N GLY A 37 3.07 6.43 14.98
CA GLY A 37 1.68 6.04 15.20
C GLY A 37 0.65 7.06 14.71
N SER A 38 1.05 8.06 13.91
CA SER A 38 0.09 8.99 13.32
C SER A 38 -0.93 8.26 12.45
N SER A 39 -2.19 8.70 12.47
CA SER A 39 -3.26 8.18 11.63
C SER A 39 -3.64 9.11 10.46
N TRP A 40 -2.98 10.27 10.35
CA TRP A 40 -3.25 11.28 9.33
C TRP A 40 -1.96 12.00 8.93
N CYS A 41 -1.76 12.24 7.62
CA CYS A 41 -0.53 12.81 7.06
C CYS A 41 0.74 12.15 7.62
N GLY A 42 0.75 10.82 7.67
CA GLY A 42 1.91 10.05 8.12
C GLY A 42 3.15 10.34 7.29
N SER A 43 4.33 10.22 7.89
CA SER A 43 5.62 10.45 7.20
C SER A 43 5.89 9.50 6.02
N GLY A 44 5.08 8.46 5.85
CA GLY A 44 5.06 7.55 4.71
C GLY A 44 4.21 8.02 3.53
N CYS A 45 3.31 8.99 3.71
CA CYS A 45 2.46 9.51 2.64
C CYS A 45 3.30 9.98 1.44
N GLY A 46 2.88 9.57 0.24
CA GLY A 46 3.55 9.93 -1.02
C GLY A 46 4.86 9.19 -1.28
N LYS A 47 5.35 8.33 -0.37
CA LYS A 47 6.50 7.47 -0.65
C LYS A 47 6.10 6.31 -1.53
N CYS A 48 7.02 5.92 -2.42
CA CYS A 48 6.83 4.78 -3.31
C CYS A 48 7.71 3.60 -2.94
N PHE A 49 7.17 2.40 -3.18
CA PHE A 49 7.84 1.14 -2.92
C PHE A 49 7.72 0.24 -4.13
N GLN A 50 8.81 -0.40 -4.52
CA GLN A 50 8.77 -1.50 -5.47
C GLN A 50 8.43 -2.78 -4.70
N LEU A 51 7.35 -3.44 -5.09
CA LEU A 51 6.95 -4.74 -4.56
C LEU A 51 7.31 -5.80 -5.59
N THR A 52 7.99 -6.87 -5.17
CA THR A 52 8.37 -8.00 -6.03
C THR A 52 7.80 -9.29 -5.45
N SER A 53 6.92 -9.95 -6.21
CA SER A 53 6.28 -11.18 -5.77
C SER A 53 7.29 -12.32 -5.58
N THR A 54 7.11 -13.07 -4.51
CA THR A 54 7.87 -14.29 -4.20
C THR A 54 7.30 -15.55 -4.83
N GLY A 55 6.13 -15.46 -5.49
CA GLY A 55 5.43 -16.65 -6.01
C GLY A 55 4.42 -17.26 -5.04
N LYS A 56 4.29 -16.73 -3.82
CA LYS A 56 3.55 -17.38 -2.73
C LYS A 56 2.44 -16.51 -2.18
N ALA A 57 1.44 -17.16 -1.59
CA ALA A 57 0.45 -16.56 -0.70
C ALA A 57 0.89 -16.71 0.78
N PRO A 58 0.33 -15.90 1.71
CA PRO A 58 0.68 -15.93 3.13
C PRO A 58 0.18 -17.18 3.86
N CYS A 59 -0.86 -17.84 3.34
CA CYS A 59 -1.37 -19.12 3.83
C CYS A 59 -2.06 -19.90 2.70
N SER A 60 -2.34 -21.19 2.90
CA SER A 60 -2.93 -22.08 1.88
C SER A 60 -4.34 -21.71 1.43
N THR A 61 -5.07 -20.92 2.21
CA THR A 61 -6.46 -20.49 1.93
C THR A 61 -6.59 -18.97 1.80
N CYS A 62 -5.47 -18.23 1.81
CA CYS A 62 -5.45 -16.78 1.87
C CYS A 62 -5.28 -16.12 0.49
N GLY A 63 -5.22 -16.91 -0.58
CA GLY A 63 -5.02 -16.44 -1.95
C GLY A 63 -4.09 -17.36 -2.75
N ALA A 64 -3.88 -17.04 -4.02
CA ALA A 64 -3.02 -17.78 -4.94
C ALA A 64 -1.59 -17.22 -5.07
N GLY A 65 -1.32 -16.04 -4.51
CA GLY A 65 -0.05 -15.33 -4.65
C GLY A 65 0.02 -14.53 -5.97
N GLY A 66 1.22 -14.41 -6.52
CA GLY A 66 1.46 -13.73 -7.80
C GLY A 66 2.65 -14.35 -8.52
N ALA A 67 2.83 -14.11 -9.81
CA ALA A 67 3.98 -14.68 -10.54
C ALA A 67 5.32 -14.29 -9.89
N ALA A 68 6.18 -15.27 -9.61
CA ALA A 68 7.45 -15.02 -8.94
C ALA A 68 8.35 -14.10 -9.78
N GLY A 69 8.97 -13.10 -9.13
CA GLY A 69 9.82 -12.10 -9.77
C GLY A 69 9.06 -11.00 -10.51
N GLN A 70 7.73 -11.06 -10.60
CA GLN A 70 6.93 -9.97 -11.12
C GLN A 70 6.95 -8.78 -10.13
N SER A 71 7.11 -7.57 -10.65
CA SER A 71 7.18 -6.36 -9.83
C SER A 71 6.15 -5.31 -10.22
N ILE A 72 5.74 -4.52 -9.24
CA ILE A 72 4.93 -3.30 -9.39
C ILE A 72 5.51 -2.19 -8.52
N ILE A 73 5.07 -0.96 -8.76
CA ILE A 73 5.32 0.16 -7.85
C ILE A 73 4.01 0.53 -7.16
N VAL A 74 4.08 0.82 -5.87
CA VAL A 74 2.94 1.31 -5.08
C VAL A 74 3.31 2.63 -4.43
N MET A 75 2.38 3.59 -4.41
CA MET A 75 2.49 4.83 -3.65
C MET A 75 1.56 4.80 -2.43
N VAL A 76 2.08 5.17 -1.26
CA VAL A 76 1.27 5.21 -0.03
C VAL A 76 0.36 6.43 -0.06
N THR A 77 -0.96 6.19 -0.09
CA THR A 77 -1.99 7.25 -0.06
C THR A 77 -2.99 7.09 1.09
N ASN A 78 -2.87 6.01 1.86
CA ASN A 78 -3.77 5.72 2.97
C ASN A 78 -3.07 4.87 4.05
N LEU A 79 -3.73 4.71 5.19
CA LEU A 79 -3.33 3.87 6.30
C LEU A 79 -4.20 2.61 6.32
N CYS A 80 -3.56 1.43 6.48
CA CYS A 80 -4.24 0.24 6.98
C CYS A 80 -3.99 0.13 8.50
N PRO A 81 -4.96 0.52 9.35
CA PRO A 81 -4.76 0.50 10.79
C PRO A 81 -4.84 -0.93 11.32
N ASN A 82 -4.05 -1.24 12.37
CA ASN A 82 -4.13 -2.54 13.03
C ASN A 82 -5.52 -2.81 13.64
N ASN A 83 -6.16 -1.79 14.20
CA ASN A 83 -7.52 -1.92 14.72
C ASN A 83 -8.48 -2.28 13.58
N GLY A 84 -9.18 -3.41 13.71
CA GLY A 84 -10.04 -3.97 12.67
C GLY A 84 -9.33 -4.77 11.58
N ASN A 85 -8.00 -4.65 11.42
CA ASN A 85 -7.22 -5.34 10.39
C ASN A 85 -6.01 -6.12 10.94
N ALA A 86 -6.02 -6.50 12.22
CA ALA A 86 -4.88 -7.10 12.91
C ALA A 86 -4.38 -8.41 12.28
N GLN A 87 -5.24 -9.11 11.55
CA GLN A 87 -4.86 -10.27 10.73
C GLN A 87 -3.77 -9.92 9.71
N TRP A 88 -3.84 -8.72 9.12
CA TRP A 88 -3.02 -8.29 8.00
C TRP A 88 -2.05 -7.17 8.35
N CYS A 89 -2.53 -6.13 9.04
CA CYS A 89 -1.81 -4.89 9.27
C CYS A 89 -1.23 -4.87 10.68
N PRO A 90 0.09 -5.07 10.85
CA PRO A 90 0.70 -5.12 12.17
C PRO A 90 0.77 -3.74 12.84
N THR A 91 0.92 -3.74 14.17
CA THR A 91 1.38 -2.57 14.93
C THR A 91 2.85 -2.26 14.65
N VAL A 92 3.32 -1.06 15.00
CA VAL A 92 4.73 -0.68 14.88
C VAL A 92 5.60 -1.66 15.69
N GLY A 93 6.64 -2.22 15.04
CA GLY A 93 7.54 -3.21 15.64
C GLY A 93 6.97 -4.63 15.78
N GLY A 94 5.69 -4.82 15.46
CA GLY A 94 5.01 -6.11 15.54
C GLY A 94 5.08 -6.94 14.25
N LYS A 95 4.37 -8.06 14.28
CA LYS A 95 4.09 -8.92 13.12
C LYS A 95 2.60 -9.19 13.03
N ASN A 96 2.09 -9.38 11.82
CA ASN A 96 0.73 -9.82 11.61
C ASN A 96 0.59 -11.33 11.88
N GLN A 97 -0.61 -11.89 11.72
CA GLN A 97 -0.89 -13.30 12.02
C GLN A 97 -0.12 -14.29 11.11
N TYR A 98 0.45 -13.80 10.01
CA TYR A 98 1.25 -14.58 9.07
C TYR A 98 2.76 -14.36 9.23
N GLY A 99 3.19 -13.59 10.24
CA GLY A 99 4.59 -13.38 10.57
C GLY A 99 5.29 -12.25 9.81
N PHE A 100 4.56 -11.41 9.06
CA PHE A 100 5.10 -10.27 8.32
C PHE A 100 5.06 -8.98 9.14
N SER A 101 6.10 -8.17 9.04
CA SER A 101 6.26 -6.88 9.76
C SER A 101 5.66 -5.67 9.03
N ALA A 102 5.18 -5.86 7.80
CA ALA A 102 4.57 -4.83 6.98
C ALA A 102 3.45 -5.43 6.12
N HIS A 103 2.51 -4.58 5.72
CA HIS A 103 1.43 -4.91 4.81
C HIS A 103 1.13 -3.73 3.89
N PHE A 104 0.81 -4.02 2.63
CA PHE A 104 0.32 -3.07 1.64
C PHE A 104 -1.02 -3.58 1.14
N ASP A 105 -2.10 -2.90 1.51
CA ASP A 105 -3.43 -3.17 0.97
C ASP A 105 -3.58 -2.35 -0.31
N ILE A 106 -3.63 -3.03 -1.46
CA ILE A 106 -3.51 -2.41 -2.77
C ILE A 106 -4.90 -1.95 -3.24
N MET A 107 -5.02 -0.68 -3.59
CA MET A 107 -6.24 -0.21 -4.22
C MET A 107 -6.37 -0.84 -5.61
N SER A 108 -7.46 -1.57 -5.82
CA SER A 108 -7.82 -2.18 -7.10
C SER A 108 -9.33 -2.09 -7.33
N ASN A 109 -9.74 -2.03 -8.59
CA ASN A 109 -11.14 -2.11 -9.02
C ASN A 109 -11.62 -3.57 -9.21
N GLY A 110 -10.91 -4.54 -8.65
CA GLY A 110 -11.22 -5.98 -8.75
C GLY A 110 -10.48 -6.71 -9.87
N ASN A 111 -9.75 -6.00 -10.73
CA ASN A 111 -8.88 -6.61 -11.73
C ASN A 111 -7.41 -6.34 -11.38
N PHE A 112 -6.88 -7.10 -10.41
CA PHE A 112 -5.48 -7.02 -10.00
C PHE A 112 -4.72 -8.29 -10.40
N LEU A 113 -3.43 -8.11 -10.71
CA LEU A 113 -2.58 -9.19 -11.23
C LEU A 113 -2.19 -10.24 -10.18
N TRP A 114 -2.38 -9.96 -8.89
CA TRP A 114 -2.04 -10.85 -7.78
C TRP A 114 -3.25 -11.13 -6.90
N ASP A 115 -3.20 -12.26 -6.20
CA ASP A 115 -4.13 -12.63 -5.15
C ASP A 115 -3.35 -12.83 -3.85
N ASN A 116 -3.22 -11.75 -3.07
CA ASN A 116 -2.48 -11.70 -1.80
C ASN A 116 -1.03 -12.25 -1.91
N ALA A 117 -0.27 -11.75 -2.88
CA ALA A 117 1.14 -12.10 -3.02
C ALA A 117 1.98 -11.69 -1.79
N VAL A 118 2.78 -12.63 -1.31
CA VAL A 118 3.91 -12.33 -0.43
C VAL A 118 4.99 -11.68 -1.29
N VAL A 119 5.42 -10.49 -0.88
CA VAL A 119 6.35 -9.67 -1.66
C VAL A 119 7.61 -9.34 -0.85
N ASN A 120 8.72 -9.18 -1.54
CA ASN A 120 9.82 -8.35 -1.07
C ASN A 120 9.53 -6.90 -1.44
N TYR A 121 9.88 -5.93 -0.58
CA TYR A 121 9.67 -4.52 -0.87
C TYR A 121 10.92 -3.69 -0.60
N THR A 122 11.09 -2.62 -1.38
CA THR A 122 12.14 -1.62 -1.22
C THR A 122 11.58 -0.24 -1.54
N GLN A 123 11.96 0.77 -0.76
CA GLN A 123 11.58 2.15 -1.07
C GLN A 123 12.32 2.60 -2.34
N VAL A 124 11.61 3.26 -3.25
CA VAL A 124 12.15 3.75 -4.52
C VAL A 124 11.68 5.19 -4.76
N SER A 125 12.32 5.89 -5.71
CA SER A 125 11.78 7.15 -6.23
C SER A 125 10.44 6.91 -6.90
N CYS A 126 9.46 7.77 -6.62
CA CYS A 126 8.17 7.69 -7.30
C CYS A 126 8.31 7.99 -8.80
N PRO A 127 7.60 7.26 -9.67
CA PRO A 127 7.38 7.67 -11.05
C PRO A 127 6.84 9.10 -11.11
N SER A 128 7.22 9.86 -12.14
CA SER A 128 6.88 11.28 -12.27
C SER A 128 5.37 11.55 -12.22
N VAL A 129 4.57 10.66 -12.80
CA VAL A 129 3.10 10.72 -12.75
C VAL A 129 2.57 10.59 -11.33
N ALA A 130 3.03 9.58 -10.56
CA ALA A 130 2.62 9.37 -9.17
C ALA A 130 2.97 10.58 -8.29
N GLY A 131 4.18 11.12 -8.45
CA GLY A 131 4.59 12.34 -7.74
C GLY A 131 3.76 13.56 -8.13
N SER A 132 3.28 13.65 -9.37
CA SER A 132 2.41 14.73 -9.84
C SER A 132 0.99 14.60 -9.31
N ASP A 133 0.48 13.39 -9.23
CA ASP A 133 -0.80 13.07 -8.60
C ASP A 133 -0.79 13.37 -7.10
N PHE A 134 0.28 12.97 -6.40
CA PHE A 134 0.38 13.19 -4.96
C PHE A 134 0.39 14.67 -4.56
N ARG A 135 0.93 15.57 -5.40
CA ARG A 135 0.89 17.02 -5.15
C ARG A 135 -0.52 17.60 -5.08
N GLN A 136 -1.55 16.87 -5.50
CA GLN A 136 -2.96 17.27 -5.34
C GLN A 136 -3.50 16.94 -3.94
N CYS A 137 -2.81 16.08 -3.17
CA CYS A 137 -3.24 15.64 -1.86
C CYS A 137 -2.96 16.70 -0.79
N GLN A 138 -3.78 16.73 0.27
CA GLN A 138 -3.60 17.67 1.37
C GLN A 138 -2.27 17.49 2.13
N CYS A 139 -1.74 16.27 2.19
CA CYS A 139 -0.53 15.92 2.95
C CYS A 139 0.75 15.97 2.11
N ALA A 140 0.73 16.65 0.96
CA ALA A 140 1.87 16.72 0.03
C ALA A 140 3.03 17.58 0.52
#